data_AF-G9ZRK8-F1
#
_entry.id   AF-G9ZRK8-F1
#
_cell.length_a   1.000
_cell.length_b   1.000
_cell.length_c   1.000
_cell.angle_alpha   90.00
_cell.angle_beta   90.00
_cell.angle_gamma   90.00
#
_symmetry.space_group_name_H-M   'P 1'
#
loop_
_entity.id
_entity.type
_entity.pdbx_description
1 polymer ?
#
loop_
_entity_poly.entity_id
_entity_poly.type
_entity_poly.pdbx_seq_one_letter_code
_entity_poly.pdbx_strand_id
1 'polypeptide(L)'
;MRMKSKIVENQDGTMRALSNRHVQMIAIGGTIGTGLFLGSGSTISKTGPSVMWVYLVLGLFFFFMMRGIGEMFYSDPSQHTFVSFISRYLGPTVGHFTGWTYWIGLVFVCMAELTATATYVKYWFPSIPSWLVELIFLGILASVNLIAARVFGEAEFWFAMIKIIAILALIATGVFMMASHSVTPLGHASLTNIFHNYTLFPHGAFNFISAFPMVFFAFQGIEFVSITIGEAKSPHSVIKKAVNETLIRILLFYIGALIVIMGIIPWTSITPDNSPFVEVFKLAGFPAAAAVINFVVLTSAASALNSCIFSAGRHFYQLATEVPKDSWMHKTFAKISSNGVPAAAIIFSAALVLITPLMSLTNANSSVFTIVTGVSSDMYLIVYTLAMLAHRKYRASSDFDPNGFVMPAYKIMSPLTIAFFVVIFFTLFLIPEDVIGAIGAIVWTVVFGGVEYFHQRKLVPDTDQ
;
A
#
# COMPACT_ATOMS: atom_id res chain seq x y z
N MET A 1 2.36 -2.99 41.06
CA MET A 1 3.64 -2.59 40.44
C MET A 1 3.61 -3.02 38.97
N ARG A 2 3.31 -2.12 38.01
CA ARG A 2 3.34 -2.48 36.57
C ARG A 2 4.81 -2.59 36.14
N MET A 3 5.29 -3.80 35.83
CA MET A 3 6.62 -4.00 35.25
C MET A 3 6.76 -3.11 34.00
N LYS A 4 7.68 -2.14 34.04
CA LYS A 4 8.10 -1.41 32.84
C LYS A 4 8.75 -2.45 31.92
N SER A 5 8.17 -2.68 30.73
CA SER A 5 8.72 -3.61 29.75
C SER A 5 10.17 -3.23 29.42
N LYS A 6 11.14 -4.12 29.67
CA LYS A 6 12.51 -3.96 29.17
C LYS A 6 12.45 -3.77 27.66
N ILE A 7 12.96 -2.65 27.16
CA ILE A 7 13.11 -2.43 25.72
C ILE A 7 14.25 -3.35 25.27
N VAL A 8 13.98 -4.22 24.32
CA VAL A 8 14.95 -5.18 23.77
C VAL A 8 15.48 -4.62 22.46
N GLU A 9 16.80 -4.62 22.30
CA GLU A 9 17.48 -4.21 21.07
C GLU A 9 17.58 -5.42 20.12
N ASN A 10 17.24 -5.23 18.85
CA ASN A 10 17.39 -6.21 17.79
C ASN A 10 18.85 -6.24 17.31
N GLN A 11 19.23 -7.25 16.52
CA GLN A 11 20.62 -7.42 16.04
C GLN A 11 21.10 -6.27 15.13
N ASP A 12 20.17 -5.52 14.55
CA ASP A 12 20.40 -4.37 13.68
C ASP A 12 20.39 -3.01 14.42
N GLY A 13 20.22 -3.01 15.75
CA GLY A 13 20.15 -1.80 16.59
C GLY A 13 18.76 -1.18 16.71
N THR A 14 17.71 -1.76 16.12
CA THR A 14 16.32 -1.30 16.31
C THR A 14 15.76 -1.72 17.68
N MET A 15 14.80 -0.97 18.21
CA MET A 15 14.29 -1.17 19.58
C MET A 15 12.86 -1.72 19.59
N ARG A 16 12.62 -2.81 20.33
CA ARG A 16 11.29 -3.42 20.52
C ARG A 16 10.41 -2.58 21.46
N ALA A 17 9.86 -1.49 20.93
CA ALA A 17 9.10 -0.51 21.68
C ALA A 17 7.61 -0.47 21.30
N LEU A 18 7.21 -1.08 20.17
CA LEU A 18 5.86 -0.92 19.65
C LEU A 18 4.83 -1.76 20.42
N SER A 19 3.72 -1.12 20.77
CA SER A 19 2.55 -1.77 21.36
C SER A 19 1.64 -2.33 20.27
N ASN A 20 0.74 -3.27 20.61
CA ASN A 20 -0.25 -3.77 19.66
C ASN A 20 -1.09 -2.65 19.02
N ARG A 21 -1.40 -1.59 19.78
CA ARG A 21 -2.15 -0.43 19.25
C ARG A 21 -1.31 0.35 18.23
N HIS A 22 -0.01 0.56 18.48
CA HIS A 22 0.87 1.22 17.51
C HIS A 22 0.97 0.40 16.22
N VAL A 23 1.18 -0.92 16.33
CA VAL A 23 1.24 -1.84 15.18
C VAL A 23 -0.03 -1.79 14.34
N GLN A 24 -1.21 -1.87 14.98
CA GLN A 24 -2.49 -1.78 14.27
C GLN A 24 -2.71 -0.40 13.63
N MET A 25 -2.36 0.69 14.31
CA MET A 25 -2.55 2.04 13.76
C MET A 25 -1.59 2.36 12.62
N ILE A 26 -0.34 1.93 12.70
CA ILE A 26 0.63 2.05 11.61
C ILE A 26 0.17 1.23 10.40
N ALA A 27 -0.32 0.02 10.63
CA ALA A 27 -0.85 -0.83 9.58
C ALA A 27 -2.08 -0.22 8.89
N ILE A 28 -3.06 0.24 9.67
CA ILE A 28 -4.25 0.90 9.13
C ILE A 28 -3.86 2.21 8.45
N GLY A 29 -3.00 3.02 9.05
CA GLY A 29 -2.54 4.30 8.51
C GLY A 29 -1.75 4.16 7.21
N GLY A 30 -0.94 3.09 7.10
CA GLY A 30 -0.17 2.75 5.91
C GLY A 30 -1.00 2.13 4.79
N THR A 31 -2.07 1.38 5.11
CA THR A 31 -2.95 0.77 4.09
C THR A 31 -4.02 1.75 3.60
N ILE A 32 -4.62 2.52 4.52
CA ILE A 32 -5.69 3.47 4.18
C ILE A 32 -5.06 4.76 3.68
N GLY A 33 -4.85 4.78 2.36
CA GLY A 33 -4.25 5.89 1.63
C GLY A 33 -5.09 6.32 0.44
N THR A 34 -4.39 6.87 -0.56
CA THR A 34 -5.03 7.46 -1.74
C THR A 34 -5.72 6.44 -2.63
N GLY A 35 -5.35 5.16 -2.54
CA GLY A 35 -6.05 4.09 -3.26
C GLY A 35 -7.53 4.00 -2.88
N LEU A 36 -7.89 4.18 -1.60
CA LEU A 36 -9.29 4.28 -1.21
C LEU A 36 -9.85 5.67 -1.53
N PHE A 37 -9.18 6.73 -1.09
CA PHE A 37 -9.78 8.07 -1.14
C PHE A 37 -9.94 8.62 -2.56
N LEU A 38 -8.92 8.48 -3.41
CA LEU A 38 -8.92 8.96 -4.79
C LEU A 38 -9.28 7.82 -5.77
N GLY A 39 -8.62 6.67 -5.62
CA GLY A 39 -8.80 5.52 -6.52
C GLY A 39 -10.21 4.92 -6.53
N SER A 40 -11.00 5.13 -5.46
CA SER A 40 -12.40 4.70 -5.45
C SER A 40 -13.27 5.41 -6.48
N GLY A 41 -12.94 6.64 -6.93
CA GLY A 41 -13.72 7.33 -7.95
C GLY A 41 -13.66 6.61 -9.30
N SER A 42 -12.44 6.25 -9.71
CA SER A 42 -12.21 5.45 -10.93
C SER A 42 -12.88 4.07 -10.85
N THR A 43 -12.82 3.39 -9.70
CA THR A 43 -13.40 2.04 -9.58
C THR A 43 -14.92 2.03 -9.44
N ILE A 44 -15.51 3.02 -8.75
CA ILE A 44 -16.96 3.22 -8.70
C ILE A 44 -17.50 3.58 -10.08
N SER A 45 -16.87 4.51 -10.81
CA SER A 45 -17.34 4.88 -12.15
C SER A 45 -17.26 3.72 -13.15
N LYS A 46 -16.25 2.83 -13.03
CA LYS A 46 -16.11 1.63 -13.86
C LYS A 46 -17.11 0.52 -13.52
N THR A 47 -17.41 0.31 -12.24
CA THR A 47 -18.08 -0.92 -11.78
C THR A 47 -19.42 -0.68 -11.07
N GLY A 48 -19.74 0.57 -10.78
CA GLY A 48 -20.86 0.95 -9.94
C GLY A 48 -20.82 0.24 -8.58
N PRO A 49 -21.97 -0.18 -8.04
CA PRO A 49 -22.02 -0.80 -6.72
C PRO A 49 -21.33 -2.17 -6.64
N SER A 50 -21.03 -2.80 -7.78
CA SER A 50 -20.26 -4.04 -7.81
C SER A 50 -18.81 -3.87 -7.35
N VAL A 51 -18.30 -2.63 -7.23
CA VAL A 51 -17.00 -2.31 -6.63
C VAL A 51 -16.82 -2.98 -5.26
N MET A 52 -17.90 -3.11 -4.47
CA MET A 52 -17.87 -3.76 -3.16
C MET A 52 -17.41 -5.23 -3.27
N TRP A 53 -17.80 -5.93 -4.33
CA TRP A 53 -17.32 -7.30 -4.58
C TRP A 53 -15.83 -7.33 -4.91
N VAL A 54 -15.33 -6.36 -5.68
CA VAL A 54 -13.90 -6.25 -5.99
C VAL A 54 -13.09 -6.10 -4.70
N TYR A 55 -13.52 -5.20 -3.80
CA TYR A 55 -12.90 -5.00 -2.48
C TYR A 55 -12.99 -6.23 -1.57
N LEU A 56 -14.14 -6.92 -1.53
CA LEU A 56 -14.31 -8.12 -0.72
C LEU A 56 -13.44 -9.28 -1.20
N VAL A 57 -13.39 -9.52 -2.51
CA VAL A 57 -12.57 -10.57 -3.11
C VAL A 57 -11.09 -10.27 -2.90
N LEU A 58 -10.64 -9.04 -3.17
CA LEU A 58 -9.26 -8.64 -2.91
C LEU A 58 -8.90 -8.77 -1.44
N GLY A 59 -9.74 -8.24 -0.55
CA GLY A 59 -9.54 -8.36 0.89
C GLY A 59 -9.40 -9.82 1.33
N LEU A 60 -10.22 -10.73 0.80
CA LEU A 60 -10.09 -12.17 1.08
C LEU A 60 -8.70 -12.70 0.69
N PHE A 61 -8.18 -12.37 -0.48
CA PHE A 61 -6.87 -12.85 -0.91
C PHE A 61 -5.71 -12.19 -0.15
N PHE A 62 -5.84 -10.90 0.19
CA PHE A 62 -4.92 -10.21 1.08
C PHE A 62 -4.93 -10.79 2.50
N PHE A 63 -6.08 -11.25 3.00
CA PHE A 63 -6.16 -12.00 4.27
C PHE A 63 -5.25 -13.21 4.24
N PHE A 64 -5.40 -14.04 3.20
CA PHE A 64 -4.62 -15.25 3.05
C PHE A 64 -3.13 -14.97 2.86
N MET A 65 -2.78 -13.92 2.13
CA MET A 65 -1.41 -13.45 2.02
C MET A 65 -0.82 -13.05 3.38
N MET A 66 -1.53 -12.22 4.14
CA MET A 66 -1.09 -11.78 5.46
C MET A 66 -1.04 -12.93 6.47
N ARG A 67 -1.93 -13.93 6.36
CA ARG A 67 -1.85 -15.17 7.13
C ARG A 67 -0.60 -15.97 6.81
N GLY A 68 -0.23 -16.09 5.53
CA GLY A 68 0.99 -16.78 5.10
C GLY A 68 2.26 -16.08 5.59
N ILE A 69 2.33 -14.75 5.41
CA ILE A 69 3.44 -13.93 5.93
C ILE A 69 3.51 -14.04 7.46
N GLY A 70 2.37 -13.87 8.15
CA GLY A 70 2.29 -13.95 9.60
C GLY A 70 2.71 -15.31 10.16
N GLU A 71 2.42 -16.41 9.46
CA GLU A 71 2.87 -17.76 9.83
C GLU A 71 4.41 -17.89 9.78
N MET A 72 5.05 -17.33 8.76
CA MET A 72 6.53 -17.30 8.69
C MET A 72 7.13 -16.41 9.80
N PHE A 73 6.57 -15.21 10.02
CA PHE A 73 7.01 -14.33 11.12
C PHE A 73 6.80 -14.92 12.51
N TYR A 74 5.80 -15.79 12.67
CA TYR A 74 5.58 -16.46 13.93
C TYR A 74 6.71 -17.45 14.25
N SER A 75 7.28 -18.11 13.23
CA SER A 75 8.41 -19.03 13.40
C SER A 75 9.73 -18.31 13.73
N ASP A 76 9.95 -17.14 13.12
CA ASP A 76 11.15 -16.35 13.34
C ASP A 76 10.81 -14.85 13.39
N PRO A 77 10.41 -14.33 14.57
CA PRO A 77 10.05 -12.93 14.75
C PRO A 77 11.28 -12.00 14.82
N SER A 78 12.50 -12.53 14.65
CA SER A 78 13.72 -11.70 14.60
C SER A 78 13.92 -11.05 13.22
N GLN A 79 13.25 -11.55 12.18
CA GLN A 79 13.27 -10.95 10.86
C GLN A 79 12.54 -9.60 10.84
N HIS A 80 13.06 -8.65 10.08
CA HIS A 80 12.51 -7.29 9.97
C HIS A 80 11.61 -7.09 8.75
N THR A 81 11.76 -7.92 7.72
CA THR A 81 10.99 -7.83 6.48
C THR A 81 10.57 -9.22 6.01
N PHE A 82 9.40 -9.31 5.38
CA PHE A 82 8.94 -10.55 4.76
C PHE A 82 9.86 -11.00 3.61
N VAL A 83 10.62 -10.08 3.02
CA VAL A 83 11.63 -10.37 1.99
C VAL A 83 12.72 -11.30 2.52
N SER A 84 13.07 -11.24 3.81
CA SER A 84 14.05 -12.17 4.41
C SER A 84 13.60 -13.62 4.32
N PHE A 85 12.30 -13.88 4.45
CA PHE A 85 11.76 -15.23 4.29
C PHE A 85 11.79 -15.69 2.83
N ILE A 86 11.64 -14.76 1.89
CA ILE A 86 11.79 -15.06 0.46
C ILE A 86 13.24 -15.46 0.17
N SER A 87 14.22 -14.70 0.68
CA SER A 87 15.65 -15.06 0.60
C SER A 87 15.95 -16.43 1.22
N ARG A 88 15.37 -16.71 2.40
CA ARG A 88 15.60 -17.97 3.13
C ARG A 88 15.02 -19.18 2.40
N TYR A 89 13.81 -19.09 1.87
CA TYR A 89 13.07 -20.25 1.35
C TYR A 89 13.09 -20.39 -0.19
N LEU A 90 13.34 -19.31 -0.93
CA LEU A 90 13.49 -19.32 -2.39
C LEU A 90 14.93 -19.09 -2.85
N GLY A 91 15.83 -18.75 -1.92
CA GLY A 91 17.25 -18.57 -2.16
C GLY A 91 17.68 -17.10 -2.33
N PRO A 92 18.99 -16.81 -2.22
CA PRO A 92 19.49 -15.45 -2.15
C PRO A 92 19.25 -14.61 -3.41
N THR A 93 19.31 -15.18 -4.62
CA THR A 93 19.01 -14.45 -5.87
C THR A 93 17.56 -14.00 -5.91
N VAL A 94 16.61 -14.88 -5.59
CA VAL A 94 15.19 -14.52 -5.54
C VAL A 94 14.94 -13.48 -4.46
N GLY A 95 15.60 -13.64 -3.31
CA GLY A 95 15.60 -12.66 -2.22
C GLY A 95 16.04 -11.26 -2.66
N HIS A 96 17.21 -11.16 -3.28
CA HIS A 96 17.79 -9.91 -3.76
C HIS A 96 16.92 -9.28 -4.86
N PHE A 97 16.48 -10.06 -5.85
CA PHE A 97 15.49 -9.63 -6.86
C PHE A 97 14.23 -9.05 -6.22
N THR A 98 13.70 -9.72 -5.20
CA THR A 98 12.49 -9.29 -4.50
C THR A 98 12.73 -7.98 -3.75
N GLY A 99 13.87 -7.83 -3.06
CA GLY A 99 14.21 -6.62 -2.34
C GLY A 99 14.25 -5.39 -3.26
N TRP A 100 14.90 -5.51 -4.42
CA TRP A 100 14.92 -4.45 -5.44
C TRP A 100 13.55 -4.15 -6.03
N THR A 101 12.80 -5.20 -6.38
CA THR A 101 11.44 -5.06 -6.94
C THR A 101 10.51 -4.38 -5.95
N TYR A 102 10.60 -4.73 -4.66
CA TYR A 102 9.83 -4.12 -3.60
C TYR A 102 10.21 -2.65 -3.38
N TRP A 103 11.50 -2.31 -3.38
CA TRP A 103 11.95 -0.92 -3.28
C TRP A 103 11.47 -0.06 -4.47
N ILE A 104 11.52 -0.57 -5.71
CA ILE A 104 10.96 0.12 -6.88
C ILE A 104 9.45 0.30 -6.72
N GLY A 105 8.74 -0.73 -6.25
CA GLY A 105 7.33 -0.66 -5.92
C GLY A 105 7.02 0.49 -4.95
N LEU A 106 7.81 0.62 -3.87
CA LEU A 106 7.70 1.74 -2.93
C LEU A 106 7.90 3.09 -3.62
N VAL A 107 8.90 3.24 -4.51
CA VAL A 107 9.09 4.48 -5.26
C VAL A 107 7.83 4.84 -6.05
N PHE A 108 7.19 3.89 -6.74
CA PHE A 108 5.94 4.14 -7.46
C PHE A 108 4.75 4.46 -6.53
N VAL A 109 4.68 3.87 -5.33
CA VAL A 109 3.70 4.30 -4.31
C VAL A 109 3.90 5.77 -3.95
N CYS A 110 5.16 6.20 -3.74
CA CYS A 110 5.46 7.60 -3.43
C CYS A 110 5.02 8.52 -4.59
N MET A 111 5.22 8.10 -5.84
CA MET A 111 4.75 8.85 -7.02
C MET A 111 3.21 8.96 -7.05
N ALA A 112 2.50 7.89 -6.72
CA ALA A 112 1.03 7.89 -6.63
C ALA A 112 0.52 8.86 -5.55
N GLU A 113 1.08 8.77 -4.34
CA GLU A 113 0.71 9.61 -3.20
C GLU A 113 1.02 11.10 -3.48
N LEU A 114 2.11 11.38 -4.19
CA LEU A 114 2.46 12.72 -4.62
C LEU A 114 1.48 13.29 -5.67
N THR A 115 1.07 12.49 -6.65
CA THR A 115 0.06 12.87 -7.67
C THR A 115 -1.30 13.15 -7.02
N ALA A 116 -1.70 12.32 -6.06
CA ALA A 116 -2.94 12.51 -5.31
C ALA A 116 -2.90 13.79 -4.46
N THR A 117 -1.76 14.06 -3.82
CA THR A 117 -1.53 15.30 -3.05
C THR A 117 -1.74 16.54 -3.93
N ALA A 118 -1.22 16.55 -5.16
CA ALA A 118 -1.44 17.62 -6.13
C ALA A 118 -2.91 17.79 -6.50
N THR A 119 -3.62 16.67 -6.66
CA THR A 119 -5.07 16.64 -6.96
C THR A 119 -5.88 17.26 -5.83
N TYR A 120 -5.56 16.96 -4.58
CA TYR A 120 -6.27 17.53 -3.43
C TYR A 120 -5.97 19.02 -3.21
N VAL A 121 -4.74 19.48 -3.45
CA VAL A 121 -4.41 20.91 -3.35
C VAL A 121 -5.15 21.73 -4.41
N LYS A 122 -5.33 21.18 -5.62
CA LYS A 122 -6.10 21.80 -6.70
C LYS A 122 -7.56 22.05 -6.37
N TYR A 123 -8.13 21.38 -5.36
CA TYR A 123 -9.47 21.69 -4.88
C TYR A 123 -9.63 23.16 -4.46
N TRP A 124 -8.64 23.71 -3.74
CA TRP A 124 -8.64 25.12 -3.33
C TRP A 124 -7.87 26.02 -4.30
N PHE A 125 -6.81 25.47 -4.93
CA PHE A 125 -5.91 26.23 -5.79
C PHE A 125 -5.85 25.63 -7.20
N PRO A 126 -6.95 25.65 -7.97
CA PRO A 126 -7.03 24.97 -9.27
C PRO A 126 -6.10 25.56 -10.32
N SER A 127 -5.68 26.82 -10.15
CA SER A 127 -4.76 27.53 -11.05
C SER A 127 -3.29 27.14 -10.84
N ILE A 128 -2.93 26.49 -9.73
CA ILE A 128 -1.55 26.09 -9.47
C ILE A 128 -1.23 24.81 -10.28
N PRO A 129 -0.17 24.81 -11.11
CA PRO A 129 0.25 23.61 -11.83
C PRO A 129 0.63 22.47 -10.88
N SER A 130 0.26 21.24 -11.24
CA SER A 130 0.44 20.08 -10.36
C SER A 130 1.90 19.76 -10.11
N TRP A 131 2.76 19.83 -11.13
CA TRP A 131 4.20 19.64 -10.98
C TRP A 131 4.81 20.55 -9.90
N LEU A 132 4.31 21.78 -9.75
CA LEU A 132 4.83 22.72 -8.75
C LEU A 132 4.41 22.32 -7.34
N VAL A 133 3.14 21.92 -7.17
CA VAL A 133 2.65 21.38 -5.89
C VAL A 133 3.45 20.14 -5.50
N GLU A 134 3.68 19.23 -6.45
CA GLU A 134 4.42 18.00 -6.24
C GLU A 134 5.88 18.28 -5.83
N LEU A 135 6.58 19.18 -6.53
CA LEU A 135 7.94 19.56 -6.14
C LEU A 135 8.02 20.15 -4.73
N ILE A 136 7.07 21.01 -4.36
CA ILE A 136 7.03 21.64 -3.03
C ILE A 136 6.79 20.59 -1.95
N PHE A 137 5.76 19.73 -2.12
CA PHE A 137 5.44 18.70 -1.13
C PHE A 137 6.55 17.66 -0.99
N LEU A 138 7.13 17.20 -2.10
CA LEU A 138 8.27 16.28 -2.07
C LEU A 138 9.47 16.92 -1.36
N GLY A 139 9.79 18.18 -1.66
CA GLY A 139 10.88 18.90 -1.02
C GLY A 139 10.69 19.06 0.50
N ILE A 140 9.48 19.43 0.93
CA ILE A 140 9.13 19.54 2.35
C ILE A 140 9.26 18.18 3.05
N LEU A 141 8.62 17.14 2.52
CA LEU A 141 8.58 15.84 3.18
C LEU A 141 9.93 15.12 3.14
N ALA A 142 10.69 15.25 2.06
CA ALA A 142 12.07 14.74 2.02
C ALA A 142 12.95 15.44 3.05
N SER A 143 12.81 16.77 3.21
CA SER A 143 13.55 17.54 4.22
C SER A 143 13.19 17.10 5.64
N VAL A 144 11.90 16.87 5.94
CA VAL A 144 11.45 16.33 7.23
C VAL A 144 12.11 14.97 7.51
N ASN A 145 12.16 14.09 6.51
CA ASN A 145 12.78 12.76 6.64
C ASN A 145 14.29 12.82 6.86
N LEU A 146 14.97 13.90 6.46
CA LEU A 146 16.41 14.09 6.69
C LEU A 146 16.75 14.60 8.10
N ILE A 147 15.77 15.18 8.81
CA ILE A 147 15.98 15.87 10.09
C ILE A 147 15.53 15.00 11.28
N ALA A 148 14.46 14.22 11.16
CA ALA A 148 13.81 13.64 12.36
C ALA A 148 13.31 12.19 12.20
N ALA A 149 14.20 11.21 12.34
CA ALA A 149 13.80 9.79 12.44
C ALA A 149 12.89 9.50 13.65
N ARG A 150 13.14 10.22 14.76
CA ARG A 150 12.55 9.90 16.07
C ARG A 150 11.10 10.35 16.24
N VAL A 151 10.62 11.24 15.36
CA VAL A 151 9.26 11.80 15.42
C VAL A 151 8.28 11.02 14.53
N PHE A 152 8.78 10.18 13.62
CA PHE A 152 8.00 9.47 12.62
C PHE A 152 6.86 8.60 13.22
N GLY A 153 7.17 7.75 14.21
CA GLY A 153 6.20 6.80 14.75
C GLY A 153 5.02 7.43 15.49
N GLU A 154 5.24 8.53 16.22
CA GLU A 154 4.17 9.27 16.90
C GLU A 154 3.38 10.12 15.89
N ALA A 155 4.05 10.75 14.92
CA ALA A 155 3.38 11.52 13.87
C ALA A 155 2.41 10.63 13.07
N GLU A 156 2.86 9.43 12.67
CA GLU A 156 2.03 8.45 11.95
C GLU A 156 0.84 7.97 12.77
N PHE A 157 1.01 7.77 14.09
CA PHE A 157 -0.12 7.45 14.96
C PHE A 157 -1.21 8.52 14.90
N TRP A 158 -0.83 9.80 15.00
CA TRP A 158 -1.78 10.91 14.93
C TRP A 158 -2.40 11.07 13.53
N PHE A 159 -1.61 10.96 12.46
CA PHE A 159 -2.13 11.01 11.10
C PHE A 159 -3.11 9.88 10.83
N ALA A 160 -2.80 8.64 11.23
CA ALA A 160 -3.71 7.51 11.12
C ALA A 160 -5.02 7.74 11.91
N MET A 161 -4.94 8.38 13.08
CA MET A 161 -6.13 8.71 13.88
C MET A 161 -7.06 9.69 13.15
N ILE A 162 -6.52 10.74 12.54
CA ILE A 162 -7.31 11.72 11.77
C ILE A 162 -8.07 11.02 10.63
N LYS A 163 -7.40 10.13 9.88
CA LYS A 163 -8.02 9.36 8.79
C LYS A 163 -9.20 8.52 9.27
N ILE A 164 -8.99 7.75 10.35
CA ILE A 164 -10.01 6.84 10.87
C ILE A 164 -11.22 7.63 11.39
N ILE A 165 -11.00 8.72 12.12
CA ILE A 165 -12.07 9.59 12.61
C ILE A 165 -12.89 10.14 11.44
N ALA A 166 -12.25 10.60 10.36
CA ALA A 166 -12.96 11.12 9.20
C ALA A 166 -13.78 10.06 8.47
N ILE A 167 -13.27 8.83 8.33
CA ILE A 167 -14.04 7.72 7.75
C ILE A 167 -15.25 7.39 8.63
N LEU A 168 -15.06 7.30 9.95
CA LEU A 168 -16.17 7.03 10.88
C LEU A 168 -17.21 8.16 10.86
N ALA A 169 -16.77 9.42 10.79
CA ALA A 169 -17.65 10.57 10.68
C ALA A 169 -18.44 10.57 9.36
N LEU A 170 -17.79 10.26 8.24
CA LEU A 170 -18.46 10.07 6.95
C LEU A 170 -19.52 8.97 7.07
N ILE A 171 -19.16 7.81 7.59
CA ILE A 171 -20.07 6.66 7.71
C ILE A 171 -21.28 7.04 8.58
N ALA A 172 -21.05 7.62 9.76
CA ALA A 172 -22.12 8.05 10.65
C ALA A 172 -23.04 9.09 9.99
N THR A 173 -22.46 10.07 9.28
CA THR A 173 -23.19 11.10 8.56
C THR A 173 -24.06 10.51 7.45
N GLY A 174 -23.51 9.60 6.64
CA GLY A 174 -24.27 8.96 5.57
C GLY A 174 -25.38 8.05 6.07
N VAL A 175 -25.12 7.27 7.12
CA VAL A 175 -26.16 6.46 7.78
C VAL A 175 -27.29 7.36 8.29
N PHE A 176 -26.94 8.47 8.94
CA PHE A 176 -27.93 9.45 9.39
C PHE A 176 -28.74 10.01 8.21
N MET A 177 -28.07 10.48 7.15
CA MET A 177 -28.73 11.03 5.96
C MET A 177 -29.67 10.04 5.26
N MET A 178 -29.27 8.76 5.17
CA MET A 178 -30.12 7.72 4.61
C MET A 178 -31.30 7.39 5.52
N ALA A 179 -31.10 7.34 6.84
CA ALA A 179 -32.16 7.07 7.80
C ALA A 179 -33.19 8.21 7.87
N SER A 180 -32.75 9.46 7.68
CA SER A 180 -33.61 10.65 7.64
C SER A 180 -34.17 10.95 6.24
N HIS A 181 -33.84 10.15 5.22
CA HIS A 181 -34.20 10.40 3.81
C HIS A 181 -33.86 11.82 3.34
N SER A 182 -32.69 12.32 3.76
CA SER A 182 -32.27 13.70 3.51
C SER A 182 -32.30 14.04 2.02
N VAL A 183 -32.88 15.19 1.71
CA VAL A 183 -32.92 15.73 0.34
C VAL A 183 -31.52 16.17 -0.05
N THR A 184 -31.11 15.77 -1.26
CA THR A 184 -29.88 16.19 -1.92
C THR A 184 -30.23 16.80 -3.29
N PRO A 185 -29.34 17.59 -3.90
CA PRO A 185 -29.54 18.07 -5.27
C PRO A 185 -29.78 16.97 -6.33
N LEU A 186 -29.40 15.71 -6.04
CA LEU A 186 -29.52 14.58 -6.97
C LEU A 186 -30.59 13.56 -6.55
N GLY A 187 -31.50 13.93 -5.64
CA GLY A 187 -32.57 13.06 -5.13
C GLY A 187 -32.50 12.93 -3.62
N HIS A 188 -32.68 11.72 -3.09
CA HIS A 188 -32.62 11.48 -1.65
C HIS A 188 -31.45 10.57 -1.30
N ALA A 189 -30.79 10.84 -0.17
CA ALA A 189 -29.89 9.87 0.43
C ALA A 189 -30.70 8.63 0.82
N SER A 190 -30.37 7.48 0.20
CA SER A 190 -31.11 6.23 0.35
C SER A 190 -30.31 5.07 -0.22
N LEU A 191 -30.50 3.87 0.36
CA LEU A 191 -29.96 2.63 -0.19
C LEU A 191 -30.50 2.32 -1.60
N THR A 192 -31.61 2.95 -2.03
CA THR A 192 -32.09 2.84 -3.41
C THR A 192 -31.07 3.33 -4.43
N ASN A 193 -30.21 4.28 -4.07
CA ASN A 193 -29.13 4.75 -4.96
C ASN A 193 -28.10 3.65 -5.31
N ILE A 194 -28.07 2.57 -4.54
CA ILE A 194 -27.22 1.39 -4.73
C ILE A 194 -28.00 0.26 -5.41
N PHE A 195 -29.17 -0.06 -4.88
CA PHE A 195 -29.88 -1.30 -5.24
C PHE A 195 -30.92 -1.14 -6.34
N HIS A 196 -31.38 0.07 -6.62
CA HIS A 196 -32.34 0.30 -7.70
C HIS A 196 -31.68 0.00 -9.04
N ASN A 197 -32.26 -0.94 -9.80
CA ASN A 197 -31.71 -1.46 -11.06
C ASN A 197 -30.25 -1.96 -10.92
N TYR A 198 -29.90 -2.54 -9.77
CA TYR A 198 -28.58 -3.12 -9.57
C TYR A 198 -28.26 -4.16 -10.64
N THR A 199 -27.09 -4.02 -11.24
CA THR A 199 -26.49 -5.02 -12.10
C THR A 199 -25.07 -5.29 -11.61
N LEU A 200 -24.62 -6.54 -11.70
CA LEU A 200 -23.26 -6.90 -11.28
C LEU A 200 -22.20 -6.30 -12.21
N PHE A 201 -22.55 -6.05 -13.46
CA PHE A 201 -21.64 -5.56 -14.50
C PHE A 201 -22.29 -4.42 -15.29
N PRO A 202 -22.53 -3.23 -14.68
CA PRO A 202 -23.26 -2.14 -15.32
C PRO A 202 -22.59 -1.63 -16.60
N HIS A 203 -21.26 -1.71 -16.66
CA HIS A 203 -20.45 -1.37 -17.83
C HIS A 203 -19.77 -2.61 -18.45
N GLY A 204 -20.28 -3.82 -18.18
CA GLY A 204 -19.72 -5.08 -18.66
C GLY A 204 -18.61 -5.67 -17.80
N ALA A 205 -18.36 -6.97 -17.99
CA ALA A 205 -17.42 -7.74 -17.16
C ALA A 205 -15.97 -7.25 -17.28
N PHE A 206 -15.59 -6.69 -18.43
CA PHE A 206 -14.27 -6.12 -18.64
C PHE A 206 -13.99 -4.96 -17.68
N ASN A 207 -14.93 -4.02 -17.53
CA ASN A 207 -14.76 -2.88 -16.61
C ASN A 207 -14.67 -3.34 -15.16
N PHE A 208 -15.44 -4.36 -14.78
CA PHE A 208 -15.34 -5.01 -13.47
C PHE A 208 -13.95 -5.60 -13.20
N ILE A 209 -13.41 -6.35 -14.16
CA ILE A 209 -12.08 -6.95 -14.04
C ILE A 209 -10.99 -5.86 -14.03
N SER A 210 -11.13 -4.81 -14.84
CA SER A 210 -10.18 -3.69 -14.91
C SER A 210 -10.11 -2.83 -13.65
N ALA A 211 -11.03 -3.01 -12.70
CA ALA A 211 -11.00 -2.31 -11.42
C ALA A 211 -10.08 -2.99 -10.39
N PHE A 212 -9.77 -4.28 -10.57
CA PHE A 212 -8.96 -5.03 -9.61
C PHE A 212 -7.57 -4.41 -9.36
N PRO A 213 -6.82 -3.93 -10.36
CA PRO A 213 -5.51 -3.33 -10.08
C PRO A 213 -5.57 -2.07 -9.22
N MET A 214 -6.50 -1.15 -9.50
CA MET A 214 -6.69 0.06 -8.68
C MET A 214 -7.16 -0.28 -7.27
N VAL A 215 -8.06 -1.26 -7.11
CA VAL A 215 -8.46 -1.73 -5.77
C VAL A 215 -7.31 -2.47 -5.08
N PHE A 216 -6.47 -3.20 -5.81
CA PHE A 216 -5.28 -3.86 -5.28
C PHE A 216 -4.30 -2.83 -4.71
N PHE A 217 -4.06 -1.74 -5.44
CA PHE A 217 -3.28 -0.60 -4.93
C PHE A 217 -3.85 -0.05 -3.61
N ALA A 218 -5.18 0.00 -3.46
CA ALA A 218 -5.81 0.41 -2.20
C ALA A 218 -5.55 -0.53 -1.00
N PHE A 219 -5.02 -1.74 -1.22
CA PHE A 219 -4.61 -2.66 -0.16
C PHE A 219 -3.08 -2.70 0.06
N GLN A 220 -2.29 -2.02 -0.77
CA GLN A 220 -0.86 -1.90 -0.54
C GLN A 220 -0.58 -1.13 0.77
N GLY A 221 0.53 -1.45 1.43
CA GLY A 221 0.88 -0.95 2.77
C GLY A 221 0.39 -1.84 3.91
N ILE A 222 -0.48 -2.82 3.65
CA ILE A 222 -0.93 -3.79 4.69
C ILE A 222 0.20 -4.68 5.19
N GLU A 223 1.20 -4.93 4.36
CA GLU A 223 2.42 -5.65 4.66
C GLU A 223 3.29 -4.93 5.69
N PHE A 224 3.11 -3.63 5.93
CA PHE A 224 3.81 -2.91 7.02
C PHE A 224 3.44 -3.43 8.41
N VAL A 225 2.31 -4.17 8.55
CA VAL A 225 2.05 -4.98 9.75
C VAL A 225 3.24 -5.90 10.05
N SER A 226 3.81 -6.53 9.02
CA SER A 226 4.91 -7.50 9.17
C SER A 226 6.21 -6.85 9.65
N ILE A 227 6.52 -5.63 9.18
CA ILE A 227 7.72 -4.89 9.59
C ILE A 227 7.61 -4.50 11.07
N THR A 228 6.44 -4.00 11.47
CA THR A 228 6.20 -3.54 12.85
C THR A 228 6.11 -4.69 13.86
N ILE A 229 5.90 -5.93 13.40
CA ILE A 229 5.96 -7.14 14.25
C ILE A 229 7.38 -7.36 14.80
N GLY A 230 8.43 -7.18 13.99
CA GLY A 230 9.83 -7.33 14.42
C GLY A 230 10.25 -6.29 15.49
N GLU A 231 9.54 -5.16 15.53
CA GLU A 231 9.73 -4.08 16.50
C GLU A 231 8.72 -4.13 17.67
N ALA A 232 7.87 -5.16 17.73
CA ALA A 232 6.85 -5.29 18.75
C ALA A 232 7.41 -5.84 20.08
N LYS A 233 6.88 -5.37 21.21
CA LYS A 233 7.25 -5.86 22.56
C LYS A 233 6.94 -7.36 22.77
N SER A 234 5.96 -7.89 22.05
CA SER A 234 5.53 -9.29 22.17
C SER A 234 5.10 -9.82 20.80
N PRO A 235 6.06 -10.15 19.92
CA PRO A 235 5.78 -10.45 18.51
C PRO A 235 4.71 -11.54 18.31
N HIS A 236 4.83 -12.69 18.99
CA HIS A 236 3.89 -13.80 18.85
C HIS A 236 2.42 -13.44 19.14
N SER A 237 2.15 -12.66 20.19
CA SER A 237 0.78 -12.25 20.53
C SER A 237 0.27 -11.14 19.62
N VAL A 238 1.16 -10.25 19.18
CA VAL A 238 0.86 -9.16 18.24
C VAL A 238 0.55 -9.69 16.84
N ILE A 239 1.32 -10.66 16.32
CA ILE A 239 1.08 -11.29 15.01
C ILE A 239 -0.34 -11.81 14.91
N LYS A 240 -0.78 -12.61 15.90
CA LYS A 240 -2.12 -13.22 15.90
C LYS A 240 -3.24 -12.18 15.84
N LYS A 241 -3.08 -11.05 16.53
CA LYS A 241 -4.10 -9.98 16.57
C LYS A 241 -4.01 -9.09 15.34
N ALA A 242 -2.82 -8.60 15.00
CA ALA A 242 -2.62 -7.67 13.91
C ALA A 242 -3.02 -8.27 12.55
N VAL A 243 -2.65 -9.53 12.28
CA VAL A 243 -3.00 -10.17 11.00
C VAL A 243 -4.52 -10.34 10.85
N ASN A 244 -5.23 -10.72 11.93
CA ASN A 244 -6.67 -10.98 11.85
C ASN A 244 -7.52 -9.71 11.99
N GLU A 245 -7.19 -8.82 12.91
CA GLU A 245 -8.03 -7.65 13.23
C GLU A 245 -7.84 -6.50 12.24
N THR A 246 -6.61 -6.26 11.76
CA THR A 246 -6.31 -5.11 10.90
C THR A 246 -7.10 -5.19 9.60
N LEU A 247 -7.09 -6.34 8.93
CA LEU A 247 -7.79 -6.48 7.65
C LEU A 247 -9.30 -6.37 7.80
N ILE A 248 -9.90 -6.99 8.83
CA ILE A 248 -11.34 -6.89 9.06
C ILE A 248 -11.74 -5.42 9.24
N ARG A 249 -10.94 -4.64 9.99
CA ARG A 249 -11.20 -3.20 10.15
C ARG A 249 -11.05 -2.42 8.86
N ILE A 250 -10.02 -2.71 8.05
CA ILE A 250 -9.84 -2.09 6.73
C ILE A 250 -11.05 -2.38 5.84
N LEU A 251 -11.51 -3.64 5.77
CA LEU A 251 -12.69 -4.02 4.99
C LEU A 251 -13.96 -3.32 5.48
N LEU A 252 -14.15 -3.22 6.81
CA LEU A 252 -15.27 -2.48 7.37
C LEU A 252 -15.26 -1.00 6.97
N PHE A 253 -14.08 -0.36 7.00
CA PHE A 253 -13.93 1.03 6.57
C PHE A 253 -14.15 1.19 5.07
N TYR A 254 -13.62 0.29 4.25
CA TYR A 254 -13.71 0.35 2.79
C TYR A 254 -15.16 0.14 2.35
N ILE A 255 -15.77 -0.98 2.73
CA ILE A 255 -17.16 -1.29 2.35
C ILE A 255 -18.14 -0.31 2.99
N GLY A 256 -17.95 0.05 4.26
CA GLY A 256 -18.81 1.01 4.95
C GLY A 256 -18.79 2.39 4.29
N ALA A 257 -17.61 2.89 3.92
CA ALA A 257 -17.50 4.17 3.20
C ALA A 257 -18.14 4.10 1.81
N LEU A 258 -17.91 3.02 1.04
CA LEU A 258 -18.48 2.83 -0.30
C LEU A 258 -20.02 2.78 -0.28
N ILE A 259 -20.61 2.04 0.68
CA ILE A 259 -22.06 1.99 0.88
C ILE A 259 -22.59 3.40 1.18
N VAL A 260 -21.93 4.13 2.06
CA VAL A 260 -22.39 5.47 2.43
C VAL A 260 -22.26 6.45 1.27
N ILE A 261 -21.14 6.45 0.55
CA ILE A 261 -20.91 7.35 -0.59
C ILE A 261 -21.98 7.15 -1.66
N MET A 262 -22.19 5.90 -2.09
CA MET A 262 -23.20 5.56 -3.12
C MET A 262 -24.63 5.61 -2.57
N GLY A 263 -24.81 5.59 -1.25
CA GLY A 263 -26.10 5.78 -0.59
C GLY A 263 -26.52 7.24 -0.53
N ILE A 264 -25.59 8.17 -0.31
CA ILE A 264 -25.89 9.60 -0.28
C ILE A 264 -26.20 10.13 -1.69
N ILE A 265 -25.39 9.76 -2.69
CA ILE A 265 -25.53 10.23 -4.08
C ILE A 265 -25.50 9.02 -5.03
N PRO A 266 -26.30 9.01 -6.11
CA PRO A 266 -26.22 7.96 -7.14
C PRO A 266 -24.79 7.78 -7.68
N TRP A 267 -24.33 6.53 -7.73
CA TRP A 267 -22.98 6.19 -8.16
C TRP A 267 -22.66 6.65 -9.60
N THR A 268 -23.68 6.80 -10.45
CA THR A 268 -23.55 7.31 -11.83
C THR A 268 -23.14 8.78 -11.92
N SER A 269 -23.19 9.52 -10.80
CA SER A 269 -22.78 10.92 -10.73
C SER A 269 -21.36 11.11 -10.18
N ILE A 270 -20.70 10.03 -9.76
CA ILE A 270 -19.33 10.05 -9.24
C ILE A 270 -18.35 10.08 -10.41
N THR A 271 -17.42 11.02 -10.40
CA THR A 271 -16.44 11.18 -11.47
C THR A 271 -15.14 10.42 -11.16
N PRO A 272 -14.43 9.90 -12.18
CA PRO A 272 -13.21 9.12 -11.96
C PRO A 272 -12.04 9.94 -11.42
N ASP A 273 -12.01 11.25 -11.70
CA ASP A 273 -10.85 12.12 -11.43
C ASP A 273 -10.87 12.76 -10.04
N ASN A 274 -12.01 12.70 -9.34
CA ASN A 274 -12.18 13.30 -8.01
C ASN A 274 -12.28 12.23 -6.94
N SER A 275 -11.96 12.61 -5.70
CA SER A 275 -12.20 11.74 -4.55
C SER A 275 -13.69 11.67 -4.25
N PRO A 276 -14.31 10.47 -4.26
CA PRO A 276 -15.72 10.31 -3.90
C PRO A 276 -16.04 10.74 -2.48
N PHE A 277 -15.05 10.71 -1.58
CA PHE A 277 -15.18 11.17 -0.19
C PHE A 277 -15.42 12.68 -0.11
N VAL A 278 -14.85 13.45 -1.05
CA VAL A 278 -15.03 14.90 -1.16
C VAL A 278 -16.25 15.21 -2.03
N GLU A 279 -16.34 14.53 -3.18
CA GLU A 279 -17.36 14.76 -4.20
C GLU A 279 -18.76 14.51 -3.67
N VAL A 280 -18.97 13.47 -2.85
CA VAL A 280 -20.28 13.15 -2.28
C VAL A 280 -20.88 14.33 -1.50
N PHE A 281 -20.08 15.03 -0.69
CA PHE A 281 -20.56 16.19 0.06
C PHE A 281 -20.78 17.41 -0.82
N LYS A 282 -19.95 17.59 -1.85
CA LYS A 282 -20.13 18.66 -2.83
C LYS A 282 -21.45 18.48 -3.59
N LEU A 283 -21.70 17.27 -4.09
CA LEU A 283 -22.92 16.90 -4.81
C LEU A 283 -24.15 16.89 -3.91
N ALA A 284 -24.00 16.55 -2.62
CA ALA A 284 -25.06 16.61 -1.63
C ALA A 284 -25.41 18.04 -1.17
N GLY A 285 -24.67 19.07 -1.60
CA GLY A 285 -24.93 20.47 -1.26
C GLY A 285 -24.24 20.96 0.02
N PHE A 286 -23.21 20.26 0.50
CA PHE A 286 -22.43 20.59 1.69
C PHE A 286 -20.97 20.96 1.35
N PRO A 287 -20.71 22.09 0.67
CA PRO A 287 -19.36 22.46 0.21
C PRO A 287 -18.35 22.68 1.35
N ALA A 288 -18.82 23.12 2.53
CA ALA A 288 -17.96 23.26 3.71
C ALA A 288 -17.48 21.89 4.22
N ALA A 289 -18.37 20.89 4.27
CA ALA A 289 -17.99 19.52 4.62
C ALA A 289 -17.04 18.93 3.58
N ALA A 290 -17.29 19.15 2.29
CA ALA A 290 -16.39 18.75 1.21
C ALA A 290 -14.98 19.34 1.40
N ALA A 291 -14.86 20.63 1.74
CA ALA A 291 -13.57 21.26 2.00
C ALA A 291 -12.85 20.65 3.21
N VAL A 292 -13.55 20.37 4.31
CA VAL A 292 -12.96 19.71 5.49
C VAL A 292 -12.47 18.31 5.16
N ILE A 293 -13.28 17.52 4.44
CA ILE A 293 -12.87 16.18 4.02
C ILE A 293 -11.69 16.24 3.05
N ASN A 294 -11.67 17.21 2.12
CA ASN A 294 -10.55 17.42 1.21
C ASN A 294 -9.23 17.68 1.98
N PHE A 295 -9.31 18.45 3.08
CA PHE A 295 -8.17 18.65 3.98
C PHE A 295 -7.74 17.37 4.68
N VAL A 296 -8.68 16.58 5.18
CA VAL A 296 -8.34 15.29 5.80
C VAL A 296 -7.67 14.35 4.79
N VAL A 297 -8.20 14.19 3.58
CA VAL A 297 -7.60 13.30 2.57
C VAL A 297 -6.25 13.82 2.06
N LEU A 298 -6.05 15.14 2.00
CA LEU A 298 -4.74 15.74 1.73
C LEU A 298 -3.72 15.38 2.81
N THR A 299 -4.08 15.54 4.10
CA THR A 299 -3.18 15.12 5.20
C THR A 299 -2.92 13.62 5.16
N SER A 300 -3.89 12.84 4.68
CA SER A 300 -3.74 11.40 4.51
C SER A 300 -2.70 11.04 3.47
N ALA A 301 -2.78 11.67 2.30
CA ALA A 301 -1.82 11.49 1.20
C ALA A 301 -0.42 11.96 1.61
N ALA A 302 -0.31 13.11 2.28
CA ALA A 302 0.97 13.63 2.77
C ALA A 302 1.64 12.70 3.80
N SER A 303 0.85 12.10 4.71
CA SER A 303 1.35 11.10 5.68
C SER A 303 1.80 9.81 4.98
N ALA A 304 1.01 9.30 4.03
CA ALA A 304 1.38 8.11 3.26
C ALA A 304 2.66 8.36 2.43
N LEU A 305 2.79 9.51 1.77
CA LEU A 305 4.00 9.92 1.07
C LEU A 305 5.21 10.03 2.01
N ASN A 306 5.04 10.63 3.19
CA ASN A 306 6.09 10.71 4.20
C ASN A 306 6.58 9.32 4.64
N SER A 307 5.64 8.41 4.91
CA SER A 307 5.92 7.01 5.24
C SER A 307 6.62 6.26 4.11
N CYS A 308 6.19 6.53 2.88
CA CYS A 308 6.78 5.93 1.70
C CYS A 308 8.23 6.39 1.49
N ILE A 309 8.52 7.70 1.58
CA ILE A 309 9.89 8.24 1.45
C ILE A 309 10.81 7.65 2.53
N PHE A 310 10.32 7.59 3.76
CA PHE A 310 11.02 6.99 4.89
C PHE A 310 11.35 5.50 4.65
N SER A 311 10.34 4.74 4.23
CA SER A 311 10.46 3.30 3.97
C SER A 311 11.37 3.02 2.77
N ALA A 312 11.21 3.74 1.66
CA ALA A 312 12.03 3.60 0.46
C ALA A 312 13.51 3.88 0.76
N GLY A 313 13.81 4.93 1.52
CA GLY A 313 15.18 5.25 1.93
C GLY A 313 15.83 4.14 2.78
N ARG A 314 15.08 3.53 3.70
CA ARG A 314 15.58 2.41 4.53
C ARG A 314 15.76 1.11 3.75
N HIS A 315 14.83 0.77 2.88
CA HIS A 315 14.96 -0.41 2.02
C HIS A 315 16.12 -0.26 1.05
N PHE A 316 16.31 0.92 0.45
CA PHE A 316 17.48 1.15 -0.40
C PHE A 316 18.80 1.11 0.37
N TYR A 317 18.83 1.65 1.59
CA TYR A 317 19.97 1.50 2.48
C TYR A 317 20.29 0.03 2.74
N GLN A 318 19.28 -0.80 3.03
CA GLN A 318 19.46 -2.23 3.23
C GLN A 318 20.05 -2.90 1.97
N LEU A 319 19.48 -2.63 0.79
CA LEU A 319 20.02 -3.13 -0.48
C LEU A 319 21.49 -2.71 -0.67
N ALA A 320 21.84 -1.48 -0.28
CA ALA A 320 23.22 -0.99 -0.35
C ALA A 320 24.16 -1.68 0.64
N THR A 321 23.66 -2.20 1.76
CA THR A 321 24.46 -2.99 2.71
C THR A 321 24.70 -4.42 2.22
N GLU A 322 23.83 -4.94 1.34
CA GLU A 322 23.90 -6.32 0.82
C GLU A 322 24.88 -6.46 -0.37
N VAL A 323 25.17 -5.37 -1.08
CA VAL A 323 26.16 -5.36 -2.17
C VAL A 323 27.62 -5.34 -1.65
N PRO A 324 28.62 -5.75 -2.47
CA PRO A 324 30.02 -5.81 -2.03
C PRO A 324 30.53 -4.49 -1.42
N LYS A 325 31.28 -4.59 -0.31
CA LYS A 325 31.76 -3.42 0.47
C LYS A 325 32.58 -2.42 -0.35
N ASP A 326 33.27 -2.90 -1.37
CA ASP A 326 34.11 -2.07 -2.24
C ASP A 326 33.33 -1.32 -3.32
N SER A 327 32.07 -1.68 -3.54
CA SER A 327 31.21 -1.06 -4.55
C SER A 327 30.92 0.41 -4.24
N TRP A 328 30.71 1.19 -5.29
CA TRP A 328 30.26 2.59 -5.16
C TRP A 328 28.94 2.69 -4.39
N MET A 329 28.02 1.75 -4.62
CA MET A 329 26.72 1.70 -3.95
C MET A 329 26.87 1.52 -2.44
N HIS A 330 27.67 0.56 -1.97
CA HIS A 330 27.94 0.39 -0.54
C HIS A 330 28.59 1.64 0.06
N LYS A 331 29.67 2.13 -0.56
CA LYS A 331 30.43 3.28 -0.06
C LYS A 331 29.61 4.57 0.02
N THR A 332 28.54 4.70 -0.77
CA THR A 332 27.73 5.92 -0.85
C THR A 332 26.45 5.79 -0.02
N PHE A 333 25.73 4.67 -0.14
CA PHE A 333 24.37 4.53 0.37
C PHE A 333 24.27 3.68 1.64
N ALA A 334 25.25 2.83 1.96
CA ALA A 334 25.29 2.05 3.19
C ALA A 334 25.83 2.85 4.40
N LYS A 335 25.47 4.15 4.48
CA LYS A 335 25.92 5.08 5.53
C LYS A 335 24.74 5.73 6.23
N ILE A 336 24.84 5.86 7.55
CA ILE A 336 23.90 6.62 8.39
C ILE A 336 24.49 8.01 8.64
N SER A 337 23.66 9.04 8.50
CA SER A 337 24.05 10.44 8.76
C SER A 337 24.14 10.72 10.27
N SER A 338 24.68 11.90 10.63
CA SER A 338 24.69 12.39 12.02
C SER A 338 23.29 12.49 12.65
N ASN A 339 22.24 12.62 11.81
CA ASN A 339 20.85 12.70 12.25
C ASN A 339 20.20 11.31 12.45
N GLY A 340 20.96 10.22 12.28
CA GLY A 340 20.48 8.85 12.50
C GLY A 340 19.59 8.31 11.37
N VAL A 341 19.72 8.86 10.15
CA VAL A 341 18.98 8.42 8.96
C VAL A 341 19.90 8.10 7.79
N PRO A 342 19.54 7.18 6.88
CA PRO A 342 20.30 6.92 5.66
C PRO A 342 20.06 8.03 4.62
N ALA A 343 20.63 9.22 4.87
CA ALA A 343 20.33 10.44 4.12
C ALA A 343 20.55 10.29 2.61
N ALA A 344 21.66 9.68 2.19
CA ALA A 344 21.96 9.47 0.77
C ALA A 344 20.91 8.58 0.09
N ALA A 345 20.44 7.53 0.78
CA ALA A 345 19.43 6.62 0.25
C ALA A 345 18.04 7.26 0.16
N ILE A 346 17.69 8.11 1.14
CA ILE A 346 16.46 8.92 1.12
C ILE A 346 16.48 9.89 -0.06
N ILE A 347 17.59 10.64 -0.23
CA ILE A 347 17.74 11.60 -1.32
C ILE A 347 17.65 10.91 -2.67
N PHE A 348 18.31 9.76 -2.83
CA PHE A 348 18.25 8.99 -4.07
C PHE A 348 16.84 8.50 -4.39
N SER A 349 16.14 7.93 -3.40
CA SER A 349 14.75 7.49 -3.58
C SER A 349 13.82 8.66 -3.90
N ALA A 350 13.95 9.79 -3.20
CA ALA A 350 13.19 11.00 -3.48
C ALA A 350 13.51 11.59 -4.86
N ALA A 351 14.75 11.48 -5.33
CA ALA A 351 15.14 11.93 -6.66
C ALA A 351 14.44 11.12 -7.77
N LEU A 352 14.18 9.83 -7.57
CA LEU A 352 13.38 9.05 -8.50
C LEU A 352 11.90 9.46 -8.50
N VAL A 353 11.36 9.87 -7.35
CA VAL A 353 9.99 10.40 -7.26
C VAL A 353 9.81 11.70 -8.06
N LEU A 354 10.88 12.45 -8.36
CA LEU A 354 10.86 13.63 -9.25
C LEU A 354 10.42 13.31 -10.68
N ILE A 355 10.35 12.03 -11.07
CA ILE A 355 9.71 11.64 -12.34
C ILE A 355 8.24 12.08 -12.36
N THR A 356 7.55 12.07 -11.23
CA THR A 356 6.12 12.48 -11.12
C THR A 356 5.89 13.92 -11.60
N PRO A 357 6.57 14.97 -11.07
CA PRO A 357 6.39 16.33 -11.57
C PRO A 357 6.78 16.50 -13.04
N LEU A 358 7.71 15.69 -13.56
CA LEU A 358 8.00 15.68 -15.01
C LEU A 358 6.83 15.11 -15.82
N MET A 359 6.20 14.03 -15.35
CA MET A 359 4.99 13.47 -15.98
C MET A 359 3.82 14.45 -15.91
N SER A 360 3.66 15.15 -14.79
CA SER A 360 2.60 16.14 -14.55
C SER A 360 2.75 17.46 -15.34
N LEU A 361 3.83 17.64 -16.13
CA LEU A 361 3.95 18.75 -17.07
C LEU A 361 2.89 18.69 -18.18
N THR A 362 2.36 17.51 -18.48
CA THR A 362 1.38 17.28 -19.56
C THR A 362 -0.08 17.56 -19.15
N ASN A 363 -0.32 18.07 -17.94
CA ASN A 363 -1.64 18.38 -17.35
C ASN A 363 -2.63 17.19 -17.20
N ALA A 364 -2.18 15.94 -17.40
CA ALA A 364 -3.01 14.73 -17.32
C ALA A 364 -2.82 13.96 -15.99
N ASN A 365 -3.06 14.60 -14.84
CA ASN A 365 -2.80 14.01 -13.52
C ASN A 365 -3.48 12.66 -13.27
N SER A 366 -4.72 12.47 -13.75
CA SER A 366 -5.43 11.20 -13.54
C SER A 366 -4.81 10.06 -14.33
N SER A 367 -4.29 10.34 -15.54
CA SER A 367 -3.46 9.40 -16.28
C SER A 367 -2.15 9.11 -15.56
N VAL A 368 -1.47 10.14 -15.02
CA VAL A 368 -0.24 9.94 -14.22
C VAL A 368 -0.53 9.04 -13.02
N PHE A 369 -1.58 9.32 -12.25
CA PHE A 369 -1.99 8.52 -11.09
C PHE A 369 -2.30 7.07 -11.48
N THR A 370 -3.05 6.85 -12.55
CA THR A 370 -3.37 5.49 -13.05
C THR A 370 -2.10 4.74 -13.43
N ILE A 371 -1.21 5.34 -14.23
CA ILE A 371 0.04 4.72 -14.67
C ILE A 371 0.92 4.33 -13.47
N VAL A 372 1.16 5.25 -12.53
CA VAL A 372 2.07 4.98 -11.40
C VAL A 372 1.47 3.97 -10.42
N THR A 373 0.16 3.97 -10.22
CA THR A 373 -0.52 2.96 -9.37
C THR A 373 -0.58 1.59 -10.04
N GLY A 374 -0.72 1.53 -11.37
CA GLY A 374 -0.61 0.32 -12.17
C GLY A 374 0.77 -0.32 -12.06
N VAL A 375 1.83 0.46 -12.36
CA VAL A 375 3.23 -0.03 -12.25
C VAL A 375 3.58 -0.44 -10.82
N SER A 376 3.13 0.33 -9.82
CA SER A 376 3.28 -0.07 -8.43
C SER A 376 2.63 -1.43 -8.18
N SER A 377 1.39 -1.62 -8.63
CA SER A 377 0.66 -2.89 -8.50
C SER A 377 1.38 -4.05 -9.18
N ASP A 378 1.96 -3.85 -10.36
CA ASP A 378 2.78 -4.86 -11.05
C ASP A 378 3.94 -5.36 -10.17
N MET A 379 4.74 -4.43 -9.63
CA MET A 379 5.88 -4.77 -8.77
C MET A 379 5.42 -5.55 -7.53
N TYR A 380 4.36 -5.07 -6.90
CA TYR A 380 3.81 -5.66 -5.69
C TYR A 380 3.17 -7.04 -5.92
N LEU A 381 2.49 -7.25 -7.05
CA LEU A 381 1.93 -8.54 -7.43
C LEU A 381 3.03 -9.60 -7.60
N ILE A 382 4.18 -9.23 -8.19
CA ILE A 382 5.36 -10.09 -8.30
C ILE A 382 5.88 -10.44 -6.89
N VAL A 383 6.13 -9.42 -6.06
CA VAL A 383 6.67 -9.58 -4.70
C VAL A 383 5.75 -10.44 -3.81
N TYR A 384 4.44 -10.22 -3.86
CA TYR A 384 3.47 -10.99 -3.08
C TYR A 384 3.29 -12.42 -3.59
N THR A 385 3.41 -12.63 -4.90
CA THR A 385 3.46 -13.98 -5.46
C THR A 385 4.69 -14.74 -4.94
N LEU A 386 5.87 -14.10 -4.92
CA LEU A 386 7.08 -14.69 -4.36
C LEU A 386 6.96 -14.93 -2.85
N ALA A 387 6.31 -14.03 -2.11
CA ALA A 387 6.02 -14.22 -0.68
C ALA A 387 5.17 -15.48 -0.43
N MET A 388 4.14 -15.71 -1.25
CA MET A 388 3.30 -16.90 -1.14
C MET A 388 4.02 -18.18 -1.57
N LEU A 389 4.91 -18.11 -2.57
CA LEU A 389 5.78 -19.22 -2.93
C LEU A 389 6.77 -19.57 -1.80
N ALA A 390 7.35 -18.56 -1.15
CA ALA A 390 8.20 -18.73 0.02
C ALA A 390 7.44 -19.37 1.19
N HIS A 391 6.19 -18.94 1.44
CA HIS A 391 5.31 -19.58 2.44
C HIS A 391 5.09 -21.06 2.14
N ARG A 392 4.88 -21.46 0.89
CA ARG A 392 4.75 -22.87 0.52
C ARG A 392 6.03 -23.68 0.76
N LYS A 393 7.20 -23.09 0.49
CA LYS A 393 8.49 -23.73 0.74
C LYS A 393 8.78 -23.83 2.24
N TYR A 394 8.46 -22.81 3.02
CA TYR A 394 8.44 -22.87 4.49
C TYR A 394 7.57 -24.00 4.99
N ARG A 395 6.33 -24.13 4.49
CA ARG A 395 5.40 -25.21 4.87
C ARG A 395 5.91 -26.62 4.56
N ALA A 396 6.92 -26.75 3.71
CA ALA A 396 7.57 -28.00 3.34
C ALA A 396 8.96 -28.16 3.97
N SER A 397 9.47 -27.15 4.68
CA SER A 397 10.79 -27.19 5.32
C SER A 397 10.71 -27.71 6.75
N SER A 398 11.87 -28.00 7.33
CA SER A 398 12.02 -28.36 8.75
C SER A 398 11.74 -27.19 9.70
N ASP A 399 11.71 -25.96 9.21
CA ASP A 399 11.47 -24.75 10.00
C ASP A 399 9.99 -24.59 10.39
N PHE A 400 9.10 -25.36 9.77
CA PHE A 400 7.67 -25.26 9.99
C PHE A 400 7.26 -25.65 11.42
N ASP A 401 6.63 -24.71 12.14
CA ASP A 401 6.04 -24.95 13.46
C ASP A 401 4.53 -25.30 13.36
N PRO A 402 4.14 -26.59 13.54
CA PRO A 402 2.74 -26.99 13.51
C PRO A 402 1.91 -26.51 14.70
N ASN A 403 2.54 -26.17 15.81
CA ASN A 403 1.86 -25.69 17.02
C ASN A 403 1.75 -24.16 17.07
N GLY A 404 2.30 -23.49 16.05
CA GLY A 404 2.35 -22.03 15.96
C GLY A 404 1.12 -21.37 15.38
N PHE A 405 1.30 -20.18 14.80
CA PHE A 405 0.27 -19.49 14.04
C PHE A 405 0.25 -20.01 12.60
N VAL A 406 -0.83 -20.70 12.22
CA VAL A 406 -0.92 -21.42 10.94
C VAL A 406 -1.96 -20.80 10.00
N MET A 407 -1.64 -20.61 8.73
CA MET A 407 -2.59 -20.21 7.69
C MET A 407 -3.67 -21.30 7.49
N PRO A 408 -4.97 -20.97 7.62
CA PRO A 408 -6.03 -21.94 7.44
C PRO A 408 -6.08 -22.41 5.98
N ALA A 409 -6.34 -23.70 5.79
CA ALA A 409 -6.51 -24.33 4.47
C ALA A 409 -5.37 -24.03 3.47
N TYR A 410 -4.12 -23.90 3.94
CA TYR A 410 -2.98 -23.47 3.11
C TYR A 410 -2.81 -24.27 1.80
N LYS A 411 -3.14 -25.58 1.80
CA LYS A 411 -3.06 -26.44 0.62
C LYS A 411 -3.92 -25.97 -0.55
N ILE A 412 -5.05 -25.33 -0.27
CA ILE A 412 -5.99 -24.78 -1.26
C ILE A 412 -5.77 -23.27 -1.39
N MET A 413 -5.68 -22.57 -0.26
CA MET A 413 -5.70 -21.12 -0.26
C MET A 413 -4.41 -20.49 -0.73
N SER A 414 -3.25 -21.08 -0.42
CA SER A 414 -1.96 -20.58 -0.92
C SER A 414 -1.86 -20.62 -2.47
N PRO A 415 -2.13 -21.75 -3.16
CA PRO A 415 -2.14 -21.74 -4.63
C PRO A 415 -3.22 -20.84 -5.22
N LEU A 416 -4.40 -20.74 -4.59
CA LEU A 416 -5.45 -19.87 -5.09
C LEU A 416 -5.07 -18.39 -5.00
N THR A 417 -4.44 -17.96 -3.90
CA THR A 417 -3.89 -16.60 -3.75
C THR A 417 -2.83 -16.31 -4.81
N ILE A 418 -1.91 -17.25 -5.07
CA ILE A 418 -0.91 -17.11 -6.14
C ILE A 418 -1.59 -16.96 -7.50
N ALA A 419 -2.52 -17.85 -7.84
CA ALA A 419 -3.23 -17.80 -9.11
C ALA A 419 -4.01 -16.49 -9.27
N PHE A 420 -4.63 -16.01 -8.20
CA PHE A 420 -5.37 -14.75 -8.19
C PHE A 420 -4.46 -13.53 -8.44
N PHE A 421 -3.31 -13.43 -7.77
CA PHE A 421 -2.35 -12.36 -8.04
C PHE A 421 -1.80 -12.42 -9.48
N VAL A 422 -1.51 -13.62 -9.98
CA VAL A 422 -1.10 -13.81 -11.38
C VAL A 422 -2.20 -13.35 -12.34
N VAL A 423 -3.47 -13.69 -12.07
CA VAL A 423 -4.60 -13.22 -12.89
C VAL A 423 -4.67 -11.70 -12.88
N ILE A 424 -4.62 -11.04 -11.72
CA ILE A 424 -4.65 -9.56 -11.63
C ILE A 424 -3.49 -8.95 -12.43
N PHE A 425 -2.29 -9.52 -12.32
CA PHE A 425 -1.15 -9.06 -13.10
C PHE A 425 -1.44 -9.10 -14.60
N PHE A 426 -2.06 -10.17 -15.09
CA PHE A 426 -2.47 -10.25 -16.49
C PHE A 426 -3.60 -9.28 -16.87
N THR A 427 -4.46 -8.87 -15.93
CA THR A 427 -5.50 -7.86 -16.21
C THR A 427 -4.93 -6.48 -16.52
N LEU A 428 -3.71 -6.16 -16.06
CA LEU A 428 -3.03 -4.90 -16.37
C LEU A 428 -2.69 -4.78 -17.87
N PHE A 429 -2.46 -5.90 -18.57
CA PHE A 429 -2.29 -5.90 -20.04
C PHE A 429 -3.57 -5.59 -20.81
N LEU A 430 -4.72 -5.65 -20.14
CA LEU A 430 -6.01 -5.32 -20.74
C LEU A 430 -6.33 -3.83 -20.62
N ILE A 431 -5.64 -3.09 -19.74
CA ILE A 431 -5.88 -1.69 -19.46
C ILE A 431 -4.87 -0.85 -20.26
N PRO A 432 -5.31 -0.05 -21.26
CA PRO A 432 -4.40 0.68 -22.16
C PRO A 432 -3.33 1.52 -21.44
N GLU A 433 -3.70 2.17 -20.33
CA GLU A 433 -2.80 3.00 -19.53
C GLU A 433 -1.72 2.19 -18.80
N ASP A 434 -2.01 0.93 -18.47
CA ASP A 434 -1.14 0.08 -17.65
C ASP A 434 -0.25 -0.86 -18.49
N VAL A 435 -0.56 -1.07 -19.78
CA VAL A 435 0.18 -2.00 -20.66
C VAL A 435 1.69 -1.73 -20.66
N ILE A 436 2.09 -0.47 -20.74
CA ILE A 436 3.51 -0.09 -20.76
C ILE A 436 4.18 -0.47 -19.43
N GLY A 437 3.49 -0.23 -18.32
CA GLY A 437 3.95 -0.61 -16.98
C GLY A 437 4.11 -2.12 -16.85
N ALA A 438 3.10 -2.87 -17.27
CA ALA A 438 3.08 -4.33 -17.19
C ALA A 438 4.16 -4.98 -18.08
N ILE A 439 4.38 -4.46 -19.30
CA ILE A 439 5.51 -4.86 -20.14
C ILE A 439 6.84 -4.53 -19.44
N GLY A 440 6.96 -3.34 -18.88
CA GLY A 440 8.14 -2.92 -18.11
C GLY A 440 8.42 -3.87 -16.94
N ALA A 441 7.38 -4.34 -16.26
CA ALA A 441 7.49 -5.31 -15.16
C ALA A 441 7.95 -6.69 -15.62
N ILE A 442 7.47 -7.18 -16.77
CA ILE A 442 7.99 -8.41 -17.39
C ILE A 442 9.45 -8.24 -17.76
N VAL A 443 9.81 -7.14 -18.44
CA VAL A 443 11.18 -6.86 -18.85
C VAL A 443 12.09 -6.78 -17.63
N TRP A 444 11.67 -6.07 -16.58
CA TRP A 444 12.37 -6.02 -15.30
C TRP A 444 12.58 -7.42 -14.72
N THR A 445 11.52 -8.23 -14.63
CA THR A 445 11.58 -9.58 -14.08
C THR A 445 12.52 -10.49 -14.87
N VAL A 446 12.44 -10.47 -16.20
CA VAL A 446 13.23 -11.33 -17.08
C VAL A 446 14.69 -10.87 -17.13
N VAL A 447 14.93 -9.58 -17.32
CA VAL A 447 16.29 -9.04 -17.49
C VAL A 447 17.00 -8.97 -16.15
N PHE A 448 16.43 -8.27 -15.16
CA PHE A 448 17.08 -8.13 -13.86
C PHE A 448 17.12 -9.45 -13.10
N GLY A 449 16.01 -10.21 -13.10
CA GLY A 449 16.00 -11.57 -12.53
C GLY A 449 16.99 -12.51 -13.22
N GLY A 450 17.15 -12.40 -14.54
CA GLY A 450 18.16 -13.14 -15.30
C GLY A 450 19.59 -12.74 -14.92
N VAL A 451 19.88 -11.44 -14.81
CA VAL A 451 21.19 -10.92 -14.38
C VAL A 451 21.55 -11.45 -12.99
N GLU A 452 20.62 -11.38 -12.04
CA GLU A 452 20.83 -11.88 -10.68
C GLU A 452 21.09 -13.40 -10.64
N TYR A 453 20.36 -14.17 -11.46
CA TYR A 453 20.61 -15.60 -11.61
C TYR A 453 22.02 -15.92 -12.12
N PHE A 454 22.48 -15.22 -13.16
CA PHE A 454 23.83 -15.40 -13.70
C PHE A 454 24.92 -14.89 -12.76
N HIS A 455 24.67 -13.82 -12.00
CA HIS A 455 25.61 -13.31 -11.01
C HIS A 455 25.82 -14.34 -9.90
N GLN A 456 24.75 -14.92 -9.35
CA GLN A 456 24.89 -15.87 -8.26
C GLN A 456 25.60 -17.16 -8.68
N ARG A 457 25.37 -17.65 -9.91
CA ARG A 457 26.12 -18.79 -10.49
C ARG A 457 27.64 -18.56 -10.54
N LYS A 458 28.09 -17.31 -10.66
CA LYS A 458 29.53 -17.00 -10.64
C LYS A 458 30.13 -17.01 -9.23
N LEU A 459 29.30 -16.82 -8.19
CA LEU A 459 29.72 -16.77 -6.79
C LEU A 459 29.72 -18.15 -6.12
N VAL A 460 28.94 -19.09 -6.64
CA VAL A 460 28.94 -20.50 -6.23
C VAL A 460 29.43 -21.32 -7.43
N PRO A 461 30.74 -21.61 -7.55
CA PRO A 461 31.22 -22.55 -8.55
C PRO A 461 30.56 -23.90 -8.29
N ASP A 462 30.10 -24.60 -9.33
CA ASP A 462 29.53 -25.95 -9.24
C ASP A 462 30.42 -26.85 -8.37
N THR A 463 29.99 -27.11 -7.13
CA THR A 463 30.58 -28.13 -6.24
C THR A 463 29.84 -29.47 -6.35
N ASP A 464 29.20 -29.74 -7.48
CA ASP A 464 28.67 -31.06 -7.83
C ASP A 464 29.35 -31.57 -9.12
N GLN A 465 30.57 -32.07 -8.95
CA GLN A 465 31.14 -33.15 -9.77
C GLN A 465 31.65 -34.25 -8.84
#